data_AF-A0A946HWY8-F1
#
_entry.id   AF-A0A946HWY8-F1
#
_cell.length_a   1.000
_cell.length_b   1.000
_cell.length_c   1.000
_cell.angle_alpha   90.00
_cell.angle_beta   90.00
_cell.angle_gamma   90.00
#
_symmetry.space_group_name_H-M   'P 1'
#
loop_
_entity.id
_entity.type
_entity.pdbx_description
1 polymer ?
#
loop_
_entity_poly.entity_id
_entity_poly.type
_entity_poly.pdbx_seq_one_letter_code
_entity_poly.pdbx_strand_id
1 'polypeptide(L)'
;MTPSLPQTTDQTLDNDGTANTAPVSLARILVALDASEHANKALDEAIRLAASANGTITGIHAYAAALHDRRFKMMEGGLPERYLEEQEMGYQREVHDDLISHGLNIISDSYHDAGKVACDAANVPFKRLSPEGKNYTQVVNAARSGDYDVLALGAVGVGAVPGNIIGTVAERVVRRSPIDTLVIRDPKKALGDGAIVVGIDGSSLSYGALMTALDLSARTGAEVHAVAAYDPYYHYVAFNKIAGVLSEEAGKVFRFKEQEQLHEELIDDGIAKIYQSHLEVAETIATDLGVRITTKLLDGKPYKAVLGYLEDVGASLLVVGKTGVHADDELDIGGNAENLLRLAPCHMWLTQTHYTPPLDIVAQETVAWSVEAEQKISRAPEFVRDMARRMVLRHTQKLGHTFVTSDIVDDVMGKAMPGFAGNSAMERKDLPWSAAAEKLLETVSDAAIADNIRLRAMKRARRDHAETVMPKHVTPFLDLAESDRPNWSAAALARVAKVPEMVRETVKASVEDLAMERNLTEITFELAEEAVAEARKAMCPIPEGMPDQSEP
;
A
#
# COMPACT_ATOMS: atom_id res chain seq x y z
N MET A 1 -16.60 10.38 -33.83
CA MET A 1 -16.60 10.61 -32.38
C MET A 1 -16.50 9.25 -31.72
N THR A 2 -15.30 8.86 -31.31
CA THR A 2 -15.09 7.72 -30.41
C THR A 2 -15.72 8.09 -29.06
N PRO A 3 -16.52 7.22 -28.42
CA PRO A 3 -17.17 7.56 -27.17
C PRO A 3 -16.11 7.67 -26.07
N SER A 4 -15.98 8.85 -25.47
CA SER A 4 -15.34 8.98 -24.15
C SER A 4 -16.21 8.27 -23.11
N LEU A 5 -15.60 7.68 -22.09
CA LEU A 5 -16.38 7.13 -20.98
C LEU A 5 -17.17 8.25 -20.30
N PRO A 6 -18.44 8.02 -19.92
CA PRO A 6 -19.19 9.02 -19.18
C PRO A 6 -18.48 9.33 -17.86
N GLN A 7 -18.32 10.61 -17.55
CA GLN A 7 -17.86 11.02 -16.23
C GLN A 7 -18.87 10.52 -15.20
N THR A 8 -18.41 9.74 -14.22
CA THR A 8 -19.27 9.20 -13.16
C THR A 8 -19.87 10.35 -12.36
N THR A 9 -21.19 10.53 -12.42
CA THR A 9 -21.95 11.51 -11.64
C THR A 9 -22.18 11.07 -10.19
N ASP A 10 -21.71 9.87 -9.82
CA ASP A 10 -21.90 9.32 -8.49
C ASP A 10 -20.88 9.96 -7.52
N GLN A 11 -21.40 10.76 -6.59
CA GLN A 11 -20.62 11.41 -5.54
C GLN A 11 -20.27 10.40 -4.43
N THR A 12 -19.59 9.31 -4.79
CA THR A 12 -18.94 8.46 -3.79
C THR A 12 -17.71 9.20 -3.29
N LEU A 13 -17.88 9.90 -2.16
CA LEU A 13 -16.78 10.46 -1.40
C LEU A 13 -16.01 9.31 -0.76
N ASP A 14 -14.68 9.36 -0.84
CA ASP A 14 -13.79 8.56 0.02
C ASP A 14 -14.02 8.93 1.50
N ASN A 15 -13.59 8.08 2.43
CA ASN A 15 -13.58 8.35 3.88
C ASN A 15 -12.99 9.73 4.23
N ASP A 16 -12.10 10.29 3.40
CA ASP A 16 -11.47 11.61 3.53
C ASP A 16 -12.20 12.74 2.77
N GLY A 17 -13.32 12.47 2.11
CA GLY A 17 -14.14 13.49 1.44
C GLY A 17 -13.64 13.94 0.06
N THR A 18 -12.73 13.20 -0.57
CA THR A 18 -12.25 13.43 -1.94
C THR A 18 -13.31 12.99 -2.97
N ALA A 19 -13.64 13.89 -3.90
CA ALA A 19 -14.56 13.60 -4.99
C ALA A 19 -13.88 12.81 -6.12
N ASN A 20 -14.66 11.99 -6.83
CA ASN A 20 -14.21 11.34 -8.05
C ASN A 20 -13.89 12.40 -9.11
N THR A 21 -12.63 12.42 -9.57
CA THR A 21 -12.13 13.36 -10.59
C THR A 21 -11.63 12.65 -11.85
N ALA A 22 -11.62 11.32 -11.86
CA ALA A 22 -11.21 10.52 -13.02
C ALA A 22 -12.41 10.10 -13.92
N PRO A 23 -12.18 9.84 -15.22
CA PRO A 23 -10.96 10.14 -15.96
C PRO A 23 -10.83 11.65 -16.23
N VAL A 24 -9.61 12.10 -16.57
CA VAL A 24 -9.37 13.49 -16.98
C VAL A 24 -10.22 13.87 -18.19
N SER A 25 -10.61 15.14 -18.32
CA SER A 25 -11.45 15.58 -19.45
C SER A 25 -10.73 15.63 -20.81
N LEU A 26 -9.41 15.74 -20.82
CA LEU A 26 -8.57 16.02 -22.00
C LEU A 26 -8.96 17.32 -22.74
N ALA A 27 -9.64 18.23 -22.03
CA ALA A 27 -10.17 19.46 -22.59
C ALA A 27 -9.10 20.57 -22.68
N ARG A 28 -8.08 20.53 -21.82
CA ARG A 28 -7.09 21.62 -21.67
C ARG A 28 -5.70 21.03 -21.44
N ILE A 29 -5.06 20.58 -22.52
CA ILE A 29 -3.76 19.90 -22.44
C ILE A 29 -2.62 20.91 -22.54
N LEU A 30 -1.72 20.90 -21.54
CA LEU A 30 -0.46 21.63 -21.56
C LEU A 30 0.62 20.75 -22.18
N VAL A 31 1.35 21.24 -23.18
CA VAL A 31 2.40 20.46 -23.88
C VAL A 31 3.74 21.19 -23.79
N ALA A 32 4.73 20.56 -23.17
CA ALA A 32 6.09 21.11 -23.13
C ALA A 32 6.78 20.97 -24.50
N LEU A 33 7.23 22.09 -25.05
CA LEU A 33 7.85 22.17 -26.38
C LEU A 33 9.33 22.49 -26.27
N ASP A 34 10.17 21.75 -26.98
CA ASP A 34 11.57 22.11 -27.20
C ASP A 34 12.10 21.67 -28.59
N ALA A 35 11.21 21.21 -29.48
CA ALA A 35 11.52 20.62 -30.79
C ALA A 35 12.35 19.33 -30.78
N SER A 36 12.60 18.70 -29.62
CA SER A 36 13.15 17.34 -29.58
C SER A 36 12.17 16.32 -30.14
N GLU A 37 12.65 15.18 -30.62
CA GLU A 37 11.79 14.10 -31.14
C GLU A 37 10.74 13.65 -30.11
N HIS A 38 11.10 13.61 -28.82
CA HIS A 38 10.20 13.19 -27.75
C HIS A 38 9.14 14.25 -27.45
N ALA A 39 9.49 15.54 -27.48
CA ALA A 39 8.52 16.62 -27.32
C ALA A 39 7.57 16.72 -28.52
N ASN A 40 8.09 16.55 -29.74
CA ASN A 40 7.26 16.52 -30.95
C ASN A 40 6.27 15.35 -30.90
N LYS A 41 6.73 14.17 -30.50
CA LYS A 41 5.83 13.02 -30.29
C LYS A 41 4.82 13.28 -29.16
N ALA A 42 5.22 13.96 -28.08
CA ALA A 42 4.27 14.36 -27.03
C ALA A 42 3.19 15.31 -27.55
N LEU A 43 3.54 16.23 -28.44
CA LEU A 43 2.58 17.08 -29.13
C LEU A 43 1.65 16.26 -30.03
N ASP A 44 2.18 15.35 -30.85
CA ASP A 44 1.37 14.50 -31.73
C ASP A 44 0.35 13.68 -30.94
N GLU A 45 0.78 13.06 -29.84
CA GLU A 45 -0.09 12.31 -28.94
C GLU A 45 -1.14 13.19 -28.27
N ALA A 46 -0.75 14.37 -27.79
CA ALA A 46 -1.67 15.35 -27.22
C ALA A 46 -2.71 15.84 -28.25
N ILE A 47 -2.33 16.03 -29.52
CA ILE A 47 -3.25 16.40 -30.61
C ILE A 47 -4.31 15.31 -30.81
N ARG A 48 -3.91 14.04 -30.86
CA ARG A 48 -4.86 12.91 -31.00
C ARG A 48 -5.85 12.87 -29.84
N LEU A 49 -5.35 13.03 -28.61
CA LEU A 49 -6.18 13.03 -27.40
C LEU A 49 -7.12 14.23 -27.36
N ALA A 50 -6.62 15.45 -27.54
CA ALA A 50 -7.43 16.68 -27.57
C ALA A 50 -8.49 16.63 -28.67
N ALA A 51 -8.14 16.21 -29.89
CA ALA A 51 -9.10 16.09 -30.99
C ALA A 51 -10.26 15.15 -30.65
N SER A 52 -9.99 14.05 -29.94
CA SER A 52 -11.02 13.10 -29.52
C SER A 52 -11.92 13.62 -28.40
N ALA A 53 -11.54 14.70 -27.72
CA ALA A 53 -12.28 15.33 -26.62
C ALA A 53 -12.78 16.74 -26.95
N ASN A 54 -12.64 17.20 -28.21
CA ASN A 54 -12.83 18.61 -28.60
C ASN A 54 -12.04 19.59 -27.69
N GLY A 55 -10.87 19.16 -27.23
CA GLY A 55 -10.01 19.91 -26.33
C GLY A 55 -9.16 20.97 -27.04
N THR A 56 -8.42 21.73 -26.23
CA THR A 56 -7.47 22.75 -26.64
C THR A 56 -6.08 22.38 -26.16
N ILE A 57 -5.07 22.70 -26.97
CA ILE A 57 -3.66 22.56 -26.59
C ILE A 57 -3.08 23.94 -26.27
N THR A 58 -2.37 24.03 -25.15
CA THR A 58 -1.43 25.12 -24.89
C THR A 58 -0.02 24.59 -24.96
N GLY A 59 0.76 25.05 -25.95
CA GLY A 59 2.19 24.81 -25.99
C GLY A 59 2.90 25.69 -24.97
N ILE A 60 3.82 25.12 -24.19
CA ILE A 60 4.68 25.86 -23.26
C ILE A 60 6.16 25.66 -23.57
N HIS A 61 6.89 26.77 -23.70
CA HIS A 61 8.34 26.78 -23.70
C HIS A 61 8.84 27.92 -22.82
N ALA A 62 9.57 27.56 -21.76
CA ALA A 62 10.14 28.53 -20.84
C ALA A 62 11.58 28.86 -21.23
N TYR A 63 11.92 30.14 -21.28
CA TYR A 63 13.25 30.63 -21.61
C TYR A 63 13.82 31.46 -20.44
N ALA A 64 15.14 31.47 -20.27
CA ALA A 64 15.79 32.00 -19.09
C ALA A 64 16.78 33.15 -19.38
N ALA A 65 16.31 34.21 -20.04
CA ALA A 65 17.13 35.35 -20.46
C ALA A 65 17.86 36.00 -19.26
N ALA A 66 17.14 36.34 -18.19
CA ALA A 66 17.74 36.93 -16.98
C ALA A 66 18.82 36.05 -16.31
N LEU A 67 18.69 34.71 -16.37
CA LEU A 67 19.73 33.81 -15.83
C LEU A 67 20.99 33.82 -16.67
N HIS A 68 20.85 33.92 -17.99
CA HIS A 68 21.96 34.04 -18.93
C HIS A 68 22.70 35.37 -18.73
N ASP A 69 21.97 36.48 -18.68
CA ASP A 69 22.51 37.82 -18.40
C ASP A 69 23.29 37.86 -17.08
N ARG A 70 22.73 37.29 -16.00
CA ARG A 70 23.45 37.21 -14.72
C ARG A 70 24.79 36.46 -14.84
N ARG A 71 24.84 35.38 -15.61
CA ARG A 71 26.09 34.61 -15.80
C ARG A 71 27.09 35.37 -16.64
N PHE A 72 26.65 36.08 -17.67
CA PHE A 72 27.49 36.98 -18.44
C PHE A 72 28.15 38.02 -17.54
N LYS A 73 27.37 38.70 -16.70
CA LYS A 73 27.87 39.69 -15.71
C LYS A 73 28.91 39.14 -14.74
N MET A 74 28.80 37.86 -14.35
CA MET A 74 29.79 37.21 -13.48
C MET A 74 31.09 36.84 -14.20
N MET A 75 31.06 36.67 -15.52
CA MET A 75 32.22 36.28 -16.33
C MET A 75 33.05 37.48 -16.80
N GLU A 76 32.53 38.71 -16.65
CA GLU A 76 33.15 39.94 -17.15
C GLU A 76 34.62 40.09 -16.75
N GLY A 77 34.96 39.80 -15.50
CA GLY A 77 36.34 39.90 -15.01
C GLY A 77 37.31 38.84 -15.57
N GLY A 78 36.81 37.83 -16.27
CA GLY A 78 37.60 36.77 -16.92
C GLY A 78 37.67 36.90 -18.44
N LEU A 79 37.10 37.97 -19.02
CA LEU A 79 37.15 38.20 -20.46
C LEU A 79 38.56 38.64 -20.91
N PRO A 80 38.95 38.36 -22.17
CA PRO A 80 40.22 38.85 -22.73
C PRO A 80 40.39 40.36 -22.61
N GLU A 81 41.63 40.85 -22.45
CA GLU A 81 41.96 42.27 -22.20
C GLU A 81 41.24 43.26 -23.12
N ARG A 82 41.08 42.92 -24.41
CA ARG A 82 40.40 43.76 -25.41
C ARG A 82 38.95 44.11 -25.07
N TYR A 83 38.30 43.35 -24.17
CA TYR A 83 36.94 43.62 -23.72
C TYR A 83 36.90 44.37 -22.39
N LEU A 84 37.98 44.41 -21.61
CA LEU A 84 37.99 44.97 -20.25
C LEU A 84 37.96 46.50 -20.20
N GLU A 85 37.97 47.18 -21.36
CA GLU A 85 37.75 48.62 -21.43
C GLU A 85 36.31 48.97 -21.05
N GLU A 86 36.11 49.98 -20.21
CA GLU A 86 34.78 50.29 -19.62
C GLU A 86 33.69 50.56 -20.66
N GLN A 87 34.04 51.31 -21.72
CA GLN A 87 33.10 51.60 -22.82
C GLN A 87 32.77 50.33 -23.62
N GLU A 88 33.77 49.50 -23.90
CA GLU A 88 33.57 48.25 -24.61
C GLU A 88 32.73 47.27 -23.78
N MET A 89 33.00 47.12 -22.49
CA MET A 89 32.17 46.31 -21.59
C MET A 89 30.72 46.79 -21.53
N GLY A 90 30.50 48.11 -21.48
CA GLY A 90 29.16 48.70 -21.51
C GLY A 90 28.41 48.32 -22.79
N TYR A 91 29.05 48.50 -23.94
CA TYR A 91 28.50 48.11 -25.24
C TYR A 91 28.21 46.60 -25.33
N GLN A 92 29.15 45.75 -24.88
CA GLN A 92 28.97 44.30 -24.91
C GLN A 92 27.80 43.83 -24.03
N ARG A 93 27.55 44.49 -22.88
CA ARG A 93 26.36 44.19 -22.04
C ARG A 93 25.06 44.49 -22.77
N GLU A 94 24.94 45.68 -23.35
CA GLU A 94 23.73 46.10 -24.07
C GLU A 94 23.45 45.19 -25.27
N VAL A 95 24.48 44.95 -26.09
CA VAL A 95 24.38 44.07 -27.27
C VAL A 95 24.02 42.63 -26.86
N HIS A 96 24.66 42.12 -25.81
CA HIS A 96 24.39 40.76 -25.34
C HIS A 96 22.97 40.61 -24.80
N ASP A 97 22.49 41.56 -23.99
CA ASP A 97 21.14 41.50 -23.42
C ASP A 97 20.08 41.52 -24.54
N ASP A 98 20.22 42.43 -25.51
CA ASP A 98 19.32 42.52 -26.66
C ASP A 98 19.35 41.26 -27.51
N LEU A 99 20.55 40.77 -27.89
CA LEU A 99 20.69 39.58 -28.74
C LEU A 99 20.16 38.31 -28.08
N ILE A 100 20.43 38.12 -26.79
CA ILE A 100 20.00 36.92 -26.08
C ILE A 100 18.50 36.97 -25.79
N SER A 101 17.98 38.08 -25.29
CA SER A 101 16.56 38.23 -25.01
C SER A 101 15.72 38.10 -26.28
N HIS A 102 16.12 38.78 -27.37
CA HIS A 102 15.45 38.65 -28.66
C HIS A 102 15.61 37.26 -29.27
N GLY A 103 16.83 36.68 -29.22
CA GLY A 103 17.12 35.37 -29.78
C GLY A 103 16.35 34.24 -29.09
N LEU A 104 16.28 34.23 -27.76
CA LEU A 104 15.52 33.23 -26.99
C LEU A 104 14.01 33.34 -27.23
N ASN A 105 13.49 34.56 -27.43
CA ASN A 105 12.10 34.76 -27.83
C ASN A 105 11.82 34.19 -29.23
N ILE A 106 12.66 34.48 -30.22
CA ILE A 106 12.51 33.93 -31.58
C ILE A 106 12.52 32.39 -31.57
N ILE A 107 13.42 31.78 -30.79
CA ILE A 107 13.49 30.32 -30.66
C ILE A 107 12.18 29.78 -30.07
N SER A 108 11.68 30.42 -29.00
CA SER A 108 10.41 30.03 -28.36
C SER A 108 9.24 30.16 -29.33
N ASP A 109 9.15 31.27 -30.08
CA ASP A 109 8.13 31.49 -31.10
C ASP A 109 8.21 30.44 -32.21
N SER A 110 9.41 30.05 -32.63
CA SER A 110 9.61 29.01 -33.65
C SER A 110 9.09 27.65 -33.20
N TYR A 111 9.29 27.29 -31.93
CA TYR A 111 8.70 26.05 -31.37
C TYR A 111 7.18 26.11 -31.34
N HIS A 112 6.61 27.27 -30.99
CA HIS A 112 5.16 27.47 -31.04
C HIS A 112 4.60 27.48 -32.45
N ASP A 113 5.32 28.02 -33.44
CA ASP A 113 4.93 28.01 -34.85
C ASP A 113 4.83 26.57 -35.36
N ALA A 114 5.86 25.75 -35.10
CA ALA A 114 5.84 24.34 -35.45
C ALA A 114 4.65 23.61 -34.80
N GLY A 115 4.42 23.86 -33.49
CA GLY A 115 3.30 23.24 -32.80
C GLY A 115 1.93 23.69 -33.30
N LYS A 116 1.80 24.98 -33.66
CA LYS A 116 0.60 25.53 -34.26
C LYS A 116 0.29 24.88 -35.62
N VAL A 117 1.30 24.70 -36.48
CA VAL A 117 1.13 24.03 -37.78
C VAL A 117 0.58 22.61 -37.60
N ALA A 118 1.13 21.85 -36.64
CA ALA A 118 0.64 20.50 -36.35
C ALA A 118 -0.81 20.50 -35.83
N CYS A 119 -1.15 21.42 -34.93
CA CYS A 119 -2.51 21.52 -34.39
C CYS A 119 -3.54 21.99 -35.45
N ASP A 120 -3.18 22.97 -36.28
CA ASP A 120 -4.03 23.48 -37.36
C ASP A 120 -4.34 22.36 -38.38
N ALA A 121 -3.35 21.50 -38.70
CA ALA A 121 -3.55 20.35 -39.58
C ALA A 121 -4.58 19.35 -39.04
N ALA A 122 -4.76 19.27 -37.72
CA ALA A 122 -5.73 18.42 -37.03
C ALA A 122 -7.00 19.17 -36.57
N ASN A 123 -7.17 20.45 -36.93
CA ASN A 123 -8.24 21.33 -36.44
C ASN A 123 -8.37 21.39 -34.90
N VAL A 124 -7.24 21.35 -34.18
CA VAL A 124 -7.19 21.49 -32.72
C VAL A 124 -6.78 22.93 -32.36
N PRO A 125 -7.53 23.66 -31.50
CA PRO A 125 -7.14 24.99 -31.06
C PRO A 125 -5.79 24.99 -30.32
N PHE A 126 -4.91 25.92 -30.69
CA PHE A 126 -3.57 26.06 -30.11
C PHE A 126 -3.36 27.42 -29.46
N LYS A 127 -2.86 27.43 -28.23
CA LYS A 127 -2.45 28.63 -27.47
C LYS A 127 -0.94 28.58 -27.18
N ARG A 128 -0.33 29.77 -27.08
CA ARG A 128 1.10 29.92 -26.74
C ARG A 128 1.27 30.35 -25.29
N LEU A 129 2.28 29.80 -24.64
CA LEU A 129 2.71 30.20 -23.31
C LEU A 129 4.24 30.18 -23.25
N SER A 130 4.86 31.37 -23.23
CA SER A 130 6.32 31.51 -23.22
C SER A 130 6.80 32.25 -21.96
N PRO A 131 6.77 31.62 -20.77
CA PRO A 131 7.12 32.30 -19.53
C PRO A 131 8.63 32.43 -19.37
N GLU A 132 9.09 33.59 -18.91
CA GLU A 132 10.50 33.78 -18.53
C GLU A 132 10.81 33.06 -17.20
N GLY A 133 11.88 32.28 -17.16
CA GLY A 133 12.42 31.68 -15.95
C GLY A 133 13.00 30.29 -16.16
N LYS A 134 13.28 29.58 -15.06
CA LYS A 134 13.78 28.21 -15.11
C LYS A 134 12.70 27.27 -15.67
N ASN A 135 13.09 26.42 -16.62
CA ASN A 135 12.15 25.60 -17.38
C ASN A 135 11.18 24.79 -16.51
N TYR A 136 11.72 23.96 -15.61
CA TYR A 136 10.89 23.11 -14.76
C TYR A 136 9.98 23.92 -13.82
N THR A 137 10.45 25.08 -13.34
CA THR A 137 9.67 25.94 -12.44
C THR A 137 8.46 26.50 -13.16
N GLN A 138 8.65 27.02 -14.37
CA GLN A 138 7.54 27.61 -15.11
C GLN A 138 6.54 26.58 -15.61
N VAL A 139 7.00 25.39 -16.02
CA VAL A 139 6.09 24.29 -16.39
C VAL A 139 5.24 23.84 -15.18
N VAL A 140 5.85 23.70 -14.01
CA VAL A 140 5.12 23.34 -12.77
C VAL A 140 4.15 24.46 -12.35
N ASN A 141 4.55 25.73 -12.47
CA ASN A 141 3.67 26.87 -12.18
C ASN A 141 2.44 26.89 -13.11
N ALA A 142 2.66 26.64 -14.41
CA ALA A 142 1.56 26.54 -15.37
C ALA A 142 0.63 25.37 -15.01
N ALA A 143 1.17 24.19 -14.69
CA ALA A 143 0.37 23.05 -14.25
C ALA A 143 -0.43 23.33 -12.94
N ARG A 144 0.09 24.18 -12.05
CA ARG A 144 -0.57 24.60 -10.80
C ARG A 144 -1.63 25.69 -10.96
N SER A 145 -1.75 26.31 -12.13
CA SER A 145 -2.71 27.40 -12.37
C SER A 145 -4.18 26.97 -12.24
N GLY A 146 -4.48 25.68 -12.44
CA GLY A 146 -5.84 25.17 -12.60
C GLY A 146 -6.39 25.32 -14.02
N ASP A 147 -5.60 25.84 -14.95
CA ASP A 147 -5.99 26.05 -16.35
C ASP A 147 -5.89 24.78 -17.22
N TYR A 148 -5.27 23.72 -16.70
CA TYR A 148 -4.94 22.51 -17.44
C TYR A 148 -5.37 21.26 -16.68
N ASP A 149 -5.74 20.21 -17.42
CA ASP A 149 -6.09 18.89 -16.85
C ASP A 149 -4.99 17.85 -17.05
N VAL A 150 -4.20 17.96 -18.13
CA VAL A 150 -3.08 17.07 -18.43
C VAL A 150 -1.84 17.86 -18.86
N LEU A 151 -0.67 17.42 -18.40
CA LEU A 151 0.63 17.84 -18.90
C LEU A 151 1.26 16.73 -19.76
N ALA A 152 1.60 17.03 -21.01
CA ALA A 152 2.38 16.15 -21.87
C ALA A 152 3.80 16.67 -22.06
N LEU A 153 4.81 15.79 -21.95
CA LEU A 153 6.21 16.13 -22.18
C LEU A 153 7.03 14.92 -22.67
N GLY A 154 8.14 15.21 -23.34
CA GLY A 154 9.16 14.20 -23.64
C GLY A 154 9.95 13.77 -22.41
N ALA A 155 10.37 12.50 -22.37
CA ALA A 155 11.24 11.97 -21.33
C ALA A 155 12.63 12.64 -21.35
N VAL A 156 13.12 12.99 -22.54
CA VAL A 156 14.37 13.72 -22.75
C VAL A 156 14.13 14.87 -23.73
N GLY A 157 14.98 15.89 -23.68
CA GLY A 157 14.89 17.09 -24.52
C GLY A 157 16.08 17.27 -25.47
N VAL A 158 16.19 18.43 -26.11
CA VAL A 158 17.22 18.73 -27.13
C VAL A 158 18.67 18.58 -26.67
N GLY A 159 18.92 18.73 -25.37
CA GLY A 159 20.25 18.58 -24.76
C GLY A 159 20.59 17.15 -24.31
N ALA A 160 19.83 16.14 -24.74
CA ALA A 160 20.06 14.77 -24.33
C ALA A 160 21.42 14.24 -24.79
N VAL A 161 22.11 13.52 -23.90
CA VAL A 161 23.34 12.78 -24.22
C VAL A 161 23.03 11.29 -24.35
N PRO A 162 23.81 10.52 -25.15
CA PRO A 162 23.61 9.08 -25.27
C PRO A 162 23.63 8.39 -23.90
N GLY A 163 22.63 7.53 -23.66
CA GLY A 163 22.48 6.80 -22.39
C GLY A 163 21.58 7.48 -21.35
N ASN A 164 21.13 8.73 -21.57
CA ASN A 164 20.13 9.34 -20.70
C ASN A 164 18.77 8.66 -20.88
N ILE A 165 18.23 8.11 -19.80
CA ILE A 165 16.91 7.46 -19.80
C ILE A 165 15.78 8.48 -19.51
N ILE A 166 16.07 9.48 -18.67
CA ILE A 166 15.16 10.59 -18.36
C ILE A 166 15.95 11.89 -18.17
N GLY A 167 15.41 12.99 -18.66
CA GLY A 167 15.98 14.33 -18.55
C GLY A 167 15.67 14.98 -17.20
N THR A 168 16.58 15.83 -16.73
CA THR A 168 16.45 16.50 -15.42
C THR A 168 15.24 17.43 -15.33
N VAL A 169 14.84 18.07 -16.44
CA VAL A 169 13.63 18.89 -16.50
C VAL A 169 12.39 18.00 -16.37
N ALA A 170 12.32 16.93 -17.16
CA ALA A 170 11.20 15.99 -17.12
C ALA A 170 11.00 15.41 -15.72
N GLU A 171 12.08 14.91 -15.10
CA GLU A 171 12.03 14.35 -13.75
C GLU A 171 11.54 15.38 -12.71
N ARG A 172 12.06 16.61 -12.76
CA ARG A 172 11.67 17.67 -11.81
C ARG A 172 10.22 18.10 -11.97
N VAL A 173 9.75 18.16 -13.21
CA VAL A 173 8.38 18.54 -13.56
C VAL A 173 7.42 17.45 -13.13
N VAL A 174 7.64 16.20 -13.55
CA VAL A 174 6.79 15.05 -13.23
C VAL A 174 6.62 14.88 -11.72
N ARG A 175 7.72 14.96 -10.96
CA ARG A 175 7.69 14.85 -9.49
C ARG A 175 6.84 15.95 -8.83
N ARG A 176 6.69 17.13 -9.45
CA ARG A 176 6.02 18.32 -8.87
C ARG A 176 4.70 18.70 -9.52
N SER A 177 4.35 18.03 -10.61
CA SER A 177 3.09 18.25 -11.31
C SER A 177 1.92 17.89 -10.39
N PRO A 178 0.92 18.77 -10.24
CA PRO A 178 -0.30 18.48 -9.49
C PRO A 178 -1.37 17.79 -10.36
N ILE A 179 -1.18 17.74 -11.69
CA ILE A 179 -2.11 17.18 -12.66
C ILE A 179 -1.53 15.92 -13.31
N ASP A 180 -2.41 15.17 -13.98
CA ASP A 180 -2.04 14.01 -14.77
C ASP A 180 -0.92 14.34 -15.76
N THR A 181 0.09 13.47 -15.82
CA THR A 181 1.30 13.74 -16.59
C THR A 181 1.64 12.60 -17.53
N LEU A 182 1.62 12.87 -18.83
CA LEU A 182 2.02 11.98 -19.90
C LEU A 182 3.49 12.21 -20.27
N VAL A 183 4.30 11.17 -20.10
CA VAL A 183 5.73 11.17 -20.42
C VAL A 183 5.99 10.29 -21.64
N ILE A 184 6.41 10.92 -22.73
CA ILE A 184 6.76 10.21 -23.97
C ILE A 184 8.20 9.70 -23.91
N ARG A 185 8.33 8.37 -23.94
CA ARG A 185 9.60 7.64 -23.78
C ARG A 185 10.23 7.20 -25.10
N ASP A 186 9.42 6.82 -26.08
CA ASP A 186 9.90 6.39 -27.41
C ASP A 186 9.22 7.23 -28.49
N PRO A 187 9.93 8.13 -29.20
CA PRO A 187 9.32 8.99 -30.21
C PRO A 187 8.73 8.21 -31.40
N LYS A 188 9.07 6.93 -31.55
CA LYS A 188 8.63 6.08 -32.67
C LYS A 188 7.37 5.28 -32.39
N LYS A 189 6.95 5.17 -31.12
CA LYS A 189 5.75 4.42 -30.72
C LYS A 189 4.62 5.37 -30.37
N ALA A 190 3.40 5.01 -30.74
CA ALA A 190 2.18 5.68 -30.30
C ALA A 190 1.62 5.00 -29.04
N LEU A 191 0.75 5.73 -28.30
CA LEU A 191 0.15 5.21 -27.07
C LEU A 191 -0.64 3.90 -27.23
N GLY A 192 -1.12 3.60 -28.44
CA GLY A 192 -1.91 2.41 -28.75
C GLY A 192 -1.19 1.34 -29.59
N ASP A 193 0.13 1.44 -29.77
CA ASP A 193 0.91 0.46 -30.55
C ASP A 193 1.13 -0.88 -29.82
N GLY A 194 0.57 -1.03 -28.62
CA GLY A 194 0.69 -2.20 -27.75
C GLY A 194 -0.35 -2.15 -26.63
N ALA A 195 -0.23 -3.05 -25.65
CA ALA A 195 -1.12 -3.07 -24.50
C ALA A 195 -0.95 -1.83 -23.61
N ILE A 196 -2.06 -1.35 -23.04
CA ILE A 196 -2.08 -0.38 -21.95
C ILE A 196 -2.05 -1.17 -20.64
N VAL A 197 -0.97 -1.05 -19.88
CA VAL A 197 -0.85 -1.69 -18.56
C VAL A 197 -1.19 -0.67 -17.47
N VAL A 198 -2.03 -1.05 -16.52
CA VAL A 198 -2.39 -0.20 -15.38
C VAL A 198 -2.05 -0.86 -14.05
N GLY A 199 -1.35 -0.13 -13.17
CA GLY A 199 -1.00 -0.60 -11.83
C GLY A 199 -2.13 -0.36 -10.82
N ILE A 200 -2.57 -1.42 -10.15
CA ILE A 200 -3.64 -1.41 -9.15
C ILE A 200 -3.07 -1.77 -7.79
N ASP A 201 -3.24 -0.87 -6.80
CA ASP A 201 -2.80 -1.08 -5.41
C ASP A 201 -3.90 -0.82 -4.38
N GLY A 202 -5.13 -0.57 -4.84
CA GLY A 202 -6.29 -0.30 -4.00
C GLY A 202 -6.46 1.16 -3.58
N SER A 203 -5.50 2.04 -3.88
CA SER A 203 -5.64 3.48 -3.64
C SER A 203 -6.59 4.14 -4.63
N SER A 204 -7.19 5.28 -4.24
CA SER A 204 -8.07 6.05 -5.13
C SER A 204 -7.36 6.57 -6.39
N LEU A 205 -6.04 6.81 -6.32
CA LEU A 205 -5.23 7.14 -7.50
C LEU A 205 -5.01 5.95 -8.43
N SER A 206 -4.88 4.72 -7.89
CA SER A 206 -4.74 3.52 -8.74
C SER A 206 -6.03 3.19 -9.50
N TYR A 207 -7.19 3.39 -8.87
CA TYR A 207 -8.46 3.30 -9.59
C TYR A 207 -8.70 4.50 -10.50
N GLY A 208 -8.19 5.69 -10.17
CA GLY A 208 -8.15 6.81 -11.12
C GLY A 208 -7.33 6.46 -12.36
N ALA A 209 -6.19 5.79 -12.19
CA ALA A 209 -5.37 5.28 -13.27
C ALA A 209 -6.11 4.23 -14.11
N LEU A 210 -6.94 3.37 -13.49
CA LEU A 210 -7.82 2.45 -14.21
C LEU A 210 -8.80 3.20 -15.11
N MET A 211 -9.50 4.21 -14.57
CA MET A 211 -10.45 5.00 -15.35
C MET A 211 -9.77 5.68 -16.55
N THR A 212 -8.57 6.23 -16.34
CA THR A 212 -7.76 6.81 -17.43
C THR A 212 -7.35 5.75 -18.45
N ALA A 213 -6.91 4.57 -18.03
CA ALA A 213 -6.54 3.47 -18.94
C ALA A 213 -7.72 3.00 -19.79
N LEU A 214 -8.92 2.90 -19.19
CA LEU A 214 -10.15 2.52 -19.90
C LEU A 214 -10.57 3.60 -20.92
N ASP A 215 -10.48 4.88 -20.57
CA ASP A 215 -10.79 5.97 -21.51
C ASP A 215 -9.80 6.03 -22.68
N LEU A 216 -8.50 5.84 -22.40
CA LEU A 216 -7.47 5.75 -23.43
C LEU A 216 -7.66 4.51 -24.32
N SER A 217 -8.06 3.38 -23.76
CA SER A 217 -8.40 2.17 -24.51
C SER A 217 -9.58 2.42 -25.46
N ALA A 218 -10.65 3.06 -24.99
CA ALA A 218 -11.80 3.41 -25.84
C ALA A 218 -11.42 4.32 -27.03
N ARG A 219 -10.41 5.19 -26.86
CA ARG A 219 -9.93 6.10 -27.90
C ARG A 219 -8.93 5.47 -28.87
N THR A 220 -8.11 4.53 -28.40
CA THR A 220 -6.99 3.96 -29.15
C THR A 220 -7.27 2.56 -29.69
N GLY A 221 -8.23 1.85 -29.10
CA GLY A 221 -8.50 0.43 -29.36
C GLY A 221 -7.51 -0.54 -28.70
N ALA A 222 -6.58 -0.05 -27.89
CA ALA A 222 -5.59 -0.89 -27.20
C ALA A 222 -6.22 -1.72 -26.08
N GLU A 223 -5.75 -2.95 -25.89
CA GLU A 223 -6.15 -3.81 -24.78
C GLU A 223 -5.64 -3.27 -23.44
N VAL A 224 -6.43 -3.42 -22.38
CA VAL A 224 -6.06 -2.99 -21.03
C VAL A 224 -5.70 -4.19 -20.18
N HIS A 225 -4.53 -4.12 -19.56
CA HIS A 225 -4.02 -5.11 -18.63
C HIS A 225 -3.89 -4.48 -17.23
N ALA A 226 -4.76 -4.86 -16.31
CA ALA A 226 -4.67 -4.45 -14.91
C ALA A 226 -3.73 -5.39 -14.16
N VAL A 227 -2.71 -4.82 -13.52
CA VAL A 227 -1.70 -5.56 -12.77
C VAL A 227 -1.62 -5.09 -11.33
N ALA A 228 -1.52 -6.04 -10.41
CA ALA A 228 -1.22 -5.78 -9.01
C ALA A 228 0.02 -6.59 -8.65
N ALA A 229 0.93 -6.01 -7.85
CA ALA A 229 2.20 -6.65 -7.53
C ALA A 229 2.45 -6.64 -6.02
N TYR A 230 2.89 -7.78 -5.50
CA TYR A 230 3.21 -7.97 -4.09
C TYR A 230 4.57 -8.65 -3.92
N ASP A 231 5.29 -8.32 -2.85
CA ASP A 231 6.64 -8.82 -2.59
C ASP A 231 6.61 -9.86 -1.45
N PRO A 232 6.47 -11.17 -1.75
CA PRO A 232 6.52 -12.19 -0.72
C PRO A 232 7.93 -12.29 -0.10
N TYR A 233 8.96 -11.86 -0.82
CA TYR A 233 10.36 -12.13 -0.43
C TYR A 233 10.96 -11.11 0.55
N TYR A 234 10.33 -9.95 0.72
CA TYR A 234 10.90 -8.87 1.55
C TYR A 234 11.11 -9.29 3.01
N HIS A 235 10.12 -9.96 3.60
CA HIS A 235 10.16 -10.39 5.00
C HIS A 235 11.30 -11.39 5.23
N TYR A 236 11.50 -12.37 4.34
CA TYR A 236 12.61 -13.32 4.43
C TYR A 236 13.97 -12.62 4.44
N VAL A 237 14.18 -11.65 3.54
CA VAL A 237 15.46 -10.92 3.47
C VAL A 237 15.66 -10.05 4.71
N ALA A 238 14.61 -9.41 5.21
CA ALA A 238 14.66 -8.58 6.40
C ALA A 238 14.96 -9.43 7.66
N PHE A 239 14.22 -10.53 7.87
CA PHE A 239 14.40 -11.41 9.02
C PHE A 239 15.78 -12.05 9.05
N ASN A 240 16.29 -12.55 7.91
CA ASN A 240 17.63 -13.13 7.83
C ASN A 240 18.73 -12.12 8.18
N LYS A 241 18.59 -10.85 7.77
CA LYS A 241 19.55 -9.81 8.12
C LYS A 241 19.46 -9.40 9.58
N ILE A 242 18.26 -9.28 10.13
CA ILE A 242 18.03 -8.90 11.54
C ILE A 242 18.53 -10.00 12.47
N ALA A 243 18.27 -11.27 12.15
CA ALA A 243 18.75 -12.41 12.92
C ALA A 243 20.28 -12.42 13.08
N GLY A 244 21.02 -11.93 12.07
CA GLY A 244 22.48 -11.80 12.13
C GLY A 244 23.00 -10.65 13.00
N VAL A 245 22.16 -9.73 13.46
CA VAL A 245 22.55 -8.53 14.24
C VAL A 245 22.07 -8.60 15.69
N LEU A 246 21.12 -9.49 16.00
CA LEU A 246 20.58 -9.63 17.35
C LEU A 246 21.51 -10.41 18.27
N SER A 247 21.51 -10.05 19.56
CA SER A 247 22.14 -10.87 20.60
C SER A 247 21.40 -12.20 20.78
N GLU A 248 22.06 -13.20 21.37
CA GLU A 248 21.43 -14.50 21.63
C GLU A 248 20.17 -14.38 22.50
N GLU A 249 20.15 -13.44 23.44
CA GLU A 249 19.00 -13.18 24.32
C GLU A 249 17.83 -12.57 23.53
N ALA A 250 18.11 -11.59 22.67
CA ALA A 250 17.08 -10.95 21.84
C ALA A 250 16.51 -11.91 20.78
N GLY A 251 17.35 -12.79 20.23
CA GLY A 251 16.93 -13.80 19.26
C GLY A 251 15.98 -14.85 19.83
N LYS A 252 16.15 -15.23 21.11
CA LYS A 252 15.25 -16.17 21.81
C LYS A 252 13.86 -15.58 22.07
N VAL A 253 13.77 -14.27 22.34
CA VAL A 253 12.49 -13.57 22.53
C VAL A 253 11.75 -13.42 21.20
N PHE A 254 12.47 -13.19 20.10
CA PHE A 254 11.87 -12.90 18.80
C PHE A 254 11.26 -14.12 18.09
N ARG A 255 11.60 -15.36 18.51
CA ARG A 255 11.06 -16.64 18.00
C ARG A 255 10.98 -16.73 16.47
N PHE A 256 12.12 -16.55 15.80
CA PHE A 256 12.23 -16.50 14.34
C PHE A 256 11.53 -17.63 13.58
N LYS A 257 11.66 -18.89 14.01
CA LYS A 257 11.04 -20.03 13.31
C LYS A 257 9.51 -20.00 13.31
N GLU A 258 8.90 -19.59 14.43
CA GLU A 258 7.44 -19.46 14.53
C GLU A 258 6.96 -18.26 13.70
N GLN A 259 7.71 -17.15 13.69
CA GLN A 259 7.38 -15.99 12.86
C GLN A 259 7.55 -16.29 11.37
N GLU A 260 8.63 -16.95 10.98
CA GLU A 260 8.90 -17.33 9.59
C GLU A 260 7.76 -18.21 9.04
N GLN A 261 7.36 -19.26 9.79
CA GLN A 261 6.25 -20.13 9.41
C GLN A 261 4.90 -19.39 9.32
N LEU A 262 4.61 -18.47 10.25
CA LEU A 262 3.43 -17.61 10.18
C LEU A 262 3.44 -16.70 8.93
N HIS A 263 4.61 -16.22 8.50
CA HIS A 263 4.73 -15.37 7.31
C HIS A 263 4.54 -16.19 6.02
N GLU A 264 5.14 -17.39 5.92
CA GLU A 264 4.96 -18.24 4.73
C GLU A 264 3.50 -18.69 4.56
N GLU A 265 2.85 -19.17 5.64
CA GLU A 265 1.54 -19.83 5.54
C GLU A 265 0.34 -18.87 5.56
N LEU A 266 0.48 -17.66 6.14
CA LEU A 266 -0.66 -16.78 6.43
C LEU A 266 -0.52 -15.38 5.84
N ILE A 267 0.70 -14.86 5.72
CA ILE A 267 0.94 -13.48 5.28
C ILE A 267 1.10 -13.40 3.76
N ASP A 268 1.89 -14.28 3.15
CA ASP A 268 2.09 -14.27 1.70
C ASP A 268 0.76 -14.50 0.94
N ASP A 269 -0.01 -15.51 1.35
CA ASP A 269 -1.35 -15.78 0.82
C ASP A 269 -2.36 -14.67 1.17
N GLY A 270 -2.24 -14.08 2.37
CA GLY A 270 -3.09 -12.98 2.81
C GLY A 270 -2.90 -11.71 1.99
N ILE A 271 -1.65 -11.32 1.75
CA ILE A 271 -1.30 -10.15 0.94
C ILE A 271 -1.66 -10.39 -0.51
N ALA A 272 -1.35 -11.57 -1.06
CA ALA A 272 -1.73 -11.94 -2.42
C ALA A 272 -3.25 -11.80 -2.61
N LYS A 273 -4.04 -12.26 -1.63
CA LYS A 273 -5.50 -12.14 -1.65
C LYS A 273 -6.00 -10.69 -1.63
N ILE A 274 -5.38 -9.80 -0.86
CA ILE A 274 -5.74 -8.37 -0.85
C ILE A 274 -5.57 -7.76 -2.24
N TYR A 275 -4.40 -7.96 -2.87
CA TYR A 275 -4.13 -7.42 -4.21
C TYR A 275 -4.99 -8.10 -5.28
N GLN A 276 -5.30 -9.39 -5.13
CA GLN A 276 -6.24 -10.09 -5.99
C GLN A 276 -7.65 -9.47 -5.90
N SER A 277 -8.14 -9.18 -4.71
CA SER A 277 -9.43 -8.49 -4.53
C SER A 277 -9.44 -7.09 -5.17
N HIS A 278 -8.33 -6.37 -5.14
CA HIS A 278 -8.25 -5.09 -5.85
C HIS A 278 -8.35 -5.23 -7.38
N LEU A 279 -7.80 -6.31 -7.95
CA LEU A 279 -7.96 -6.65 -9.36
C LEU A 279 -9.40 -7.05 -9.70
N GLU A 280 -10.07 -7.81 -8.83
CA GLU A 280 -11.49 -8.18 -8.98
C GLU A 280 -12.38 -6.93 -8.98
N VAL A 281 -12.14 -5.97 -8.08
CA VAL A 281 -12.81 -4.66 -8.10
C VAL A 281 -12.58 -3.93 -9.43
N ALA A 282 -11.35 -3.93 -9.94
CA ALA A 282 -11.03 -3.30 -11.23
C ALA A 282 -11.76 -3.96 -12.41
N GLU A 283 -11.87 -5.29 -12.41
CA GLU A 283 -12.59 -6.06 -13.42
C GLU A 283 -14.10 -5.78 -13.38
N THR A 284 -14.70 -5.69 -12.19
CA THR A 284 -16.12 -5.31 -12.03
C THR A 284 -16.38 -3.90 -12.55
N ILE A 285 -15.54 -2.92 -12.21
CA ILE A 285 -15.65 -1.53 -12.73
C ILE A 285 -15.58 -1.52 -14.25
N ALA A 286 -14.62 -2.23 -14.85
CA ALA A 286 -14.48 -2.27 -16.30
C ALA A 286 -15.67 -2.94 -16.98
N THR A 287 -16.19 -4.03 -16.39
CA THR A 287 -17.37 -4.76 -16.87
C THR A 287 -18.62 -3.89 -16.86
N ASP A 288 -18.83 -3.11 -15.78
CA ASP A 288 -19.95 -2.16 -15.68
C ASP A 288 -19.87 -1.05 -16.75
N LEU A 289 -18.66 -0.69 -17.17
CA LEU A 289 -18.41 0.25 -18.26
C LEU A 289 -18.41 -0.42 -19.65
N GLY A 290 -18.64 -1.74 -19.73
CA GLY A 290 -18.69 -2.50 -20.97
C GLY A 290 -17.32 -2.75 -21.62
N VAL A 291 -16.23 -2.63 -20.87
CA VAL A 291 -14.85 -2.85 -21.34
C VAL A 291 -14.32 -4.15 -20.74
N ARG A 292 -13.74 -5.02 -21.58
CA ARG A 292 -13.03 -6.21 -21.10
C ARG A 292 -11.57 -5.87 -20.83
N ILE A 293 -11.06 -6.29 -19.69
CA ILE A 293 -9.66 -6.14 -19.30
C ILE A 293 -9.04 -7.49 -18.98
N THR A 294 -7.71 -7.58 -19.08
CA THR A 294 -6.92 -8.71 -18.60
C THR A 294 -6.41 -8.38 -17.20
N THR A 295 -6.60 -9.25 -16.21
CA THR A 295 -6.04 -9.07 -14.85
C THR A 295 -4.84 -9.98 -14.63
N LYS A 296 -3.82 -9.49 -13.93
CA LYS A 296 -2.65 -10.30 -13.57
C LYS A 296 -2.09 -9.89 -12.20
N LEU A 297 -2.08 -10.84 -11.27
CA LEU A 297 -1.31 -10.73 -10.04
C LEU A 297 0.16 -11.09 -10.32
N LEU A 298 1.08 -10.24 -9.88
CA LEU A 298 2.52 -10.36 -10.09
C LEU A 298 3.24 -10.56 -8.75
N ASP A 299 4.15 -11.52 -8.71
CA ASP A 299 4.99 -11.81 -7.55
C ASP A 299 6.36 -11.11 -7.66
N GLY A 300 6.84 -10.63 -6.51
CA GLY A 300 8.16 -10.02 -6.34
C GLY A 300 8.12 -8.50 -6.17
N LYS A 301 9.31 -7.89 -6.20
CA LYS A 301 9.42 -6.44 -5.95
C LYS A 301 8.57 -5.66 -6.97
N PRO A 302 7.59 -4.83 -6.54
CA PRO A 302 6.53 -4.36 -7.43
C PRO A 302 7.01 -3.71 -8.73
N TYR A 303 7.92 -2.72 -8.64
CA TYR A 303 8.44 -2.08 -9.85
C TYR A 303 9.18 -3.06 -10.78
N LYS A 304 9.90 -4.07 -10.25
CA LYS A 304 10.60 -5.05 -11.09
C LYS A 304 9.64 -6.00 -11.77
N ALA A 305 8.66 -6.51 -11.03
CA ALA A 305 7.66 -7.43 -11.56
C ALA A 305 6.83 -6.75 -12.67
N VAL A 306 6.44 -5.49 -12.45
CA VAL A 306 5.77 -4.66 -13.46
C VAL A 306 6.66 -4.46 -14.69
N LEU A 307 7.95 -4.14 -14.52
CA LEU A 307 8.87 -3.97 -15.66
C LEU A 307 8.97 -5.24 -16.53
N GLY A 308 9.11 -6.41 -15.90
CA GLY A 308 9.14 -7.69 -16.62
C GLY A 308 7.84 -7.90 -17.40
N TYR A 309 6.69 -7.66 -16.76
CA TYR A 309 5.40 -7.79 -17.42
C TYR A 309 5.21 -6.83 -18.60
N LEU A 310 5.68 -5.58 -18.49
CA LEU A 310 5.61 -4.60 -19.58
C LEU A 310 6.36 -5.07 -20.84
N GLU A 311 7.50 -5.75 -20.66
CA GLU A 311 8.27 -6.34 -21.75
C GLU A 311 7.53 -7.55 -22.35
N ASP A 312 7.00 -8.44 -21.50
CA ASP A 312 6.30 -9.66 -21.90
C ASP A 312 5.08 -9.37 -22.79
N VAL A 313 4.30 -8.34 -22.45
CA VAL A 313 3.08 -7.97 -23.21
C VAL A 313 3.35 -6.94 -24.31
N GLY A 314 4.60 -6.48 -24.46
CA GLY A 314 4.95 -5.43 -25.42
C GLY A 314 4.15 -4.15 -25.20
N ALA A 315 4.04 -3.70 -23.96
CA ALA A 315 3.22 -2.55 -23.59
C ALA A 315 3.64 -1.27 -24.33
N SER A 316 2.67 -0.47 -24.77
CA SER A 316 2.91 0.87 -25.31
C SER A 316 2.78 1.96 -24.25
N LEU A 317 1.99 1.72 -23.21
CA LEU A 317 1.71 2.68 -22.15
C LEU A 317 1.58 1.98 -20.80
N LEU A 318 2.26 2.52 -19.79
CA LEU A 318 2.03 2.22 -18.37
C LEU A 318 1.27 3.38 -17.72
N VAL A 319 0.14 3.09 -17.06
CA VAL A 319 -0.64 4.04 -16.26
C VAL A 319 -0.54 3.66 -14.78
N VAL A 320 -0.09 4.58 -13.93
CA VAL A 320 -0.04 4.36 -12.47
C VAL A 320 -0.42 5.63 -11.73
N GLY A 321 -0.88 5.49 -10.48
CA GLY A 321 -0.96 6.62 -9.55
C GLY A 321 0.43 7.20 -9.27
N LYS A 322 0.52 8.52 -9.12
CA LYS A 322 1.78 9.18 -8.74
C LYS A 322 2.24 8.76 -7.34
N THR A 323 1.28 8.56 -6.45
CA THR A 323 1.44 7.96 -5.12
C THR A 323 0.46 6.79 -5.00
N GLY A 324 0.54 6.05 -3.89
CA GLY A 324 -0.23 4.82 -3.69
C GLY A 324 -0.71 4.68 -2.25
N VAL A 325 -1.16 3.49 -1.88
CA VAL A 325 -1.85 3.21 -0.58
C VAL A 325 -1.03 3.53 0.68
N HIS A 326 0.30 3.62 0.56
CA HIS A 326 1.23 3.94 1.67
C HIS A 326 1.74 5.37 1.64
N ALA A 327 1.09 6.26 0.89
CA ALA A 327 1.49 7.67 0.83
C ALA A 327 1.15 8.40 2.13
N ASP A 328 2.03 9.33 2.52
CA ASP A 328 1.76 10.36 3.50
C ASP A 328 1.57 11.72 2.80
N ASP A 329 1.10 12.73 3.53
CA ASP A 329 0.80 14.06 3.01
C ASP A 329 2.03 14.81 2.46
N GLU A 330 3.24 14.42 2.86
CA GLU A 330 4.49 15.07 2.46
C GLU A 330 5.13 14.40 1.22
N LEU A 331 4.66 13.21 0.83
CA LEU A 331 5.21 12.43 -0.26
C LEU A 331 4.84 13.02 -1.63
N ASP A 332 5.86 13.42 -2.40
CA ASP A 332 5.65 14.01 -3.72
C ASP A 332 5.47 12.97 -4.84
N ILE A 333 6.19 11.84 -4.78
CA ILE A 333 6.08 10.70 -5.69
C ILE A 333 6.37 9.39 -4.95
N GLY A 334 5.59 8.34 -5.25
CA GLY A 334 5.80 7.00 -4.70
C GLY A 334 7.07 6.34 -5.24
N GLY A 335 7.74 5.53 -4.42
CA GLY A 335 8.98 4.86 -4.81
C GLY A 335 8.83 3.91 -6.00
N ASN A 336 7.68 3.23 -6.15
CA ASN A 336 7.40 2.41 -7.33
C ASN A 336 7.19 3.27 -8.58
N ALA A 337 6.40 4.34 -8.47
CA ALA A 337 6.18 5.30 -9.55
C ALA A 337 7.49 5.95 -10.02
N GLU A 338 8.38 6.33 -9.10
CA GLU A 338 9.69 6.90 -9.45
C GLU A 338 10.61 5.90 -10.17
N ASN A 339 10.67 4.64 -9.70
CA ASN A 339 11.46 3.61 -10.39
C ASN A 339 10.91 3.29 -11.78
N LEU A 340 9.59 3.17 -11.91
CA LEU A 340 8.93 2.92 -13.19
C LEU A 340 9.13 4.10 -14.16
N LEU A 341 9.04 5.34 -13.67
CA LEU A 341 9.35 6.54 -14.46
C LEU A 341 10.76 6.52 -15.02
N ARG A 342 11.73 5.96 -14.29
CA ARG A 342 13.10 5.84 -14.78
C ARG A 342 13.27 4.67 -15.73
N LEU A 343 12.64 3.52 -15.47
CA LEU A 343 13.02 2.25 -16.10
C LEU A 343 12.03 1.70 -17.13
N ALA A 344 10.78 2.18 -17.17
CA ALA A 344 9.76 1.63 -18.06
C ALA A 344 10.19 1.69 -19.55
N PRO A 345 10.01 0.61 -20.32
CA PRO A 345 10.38 0.54 -21.74
C PRO A 345 9.35 1.22 -22.66
N CYS A 346 8.26 1.73 -22.12
CA CYS A 346 7.10 2.28 -22.82
C CYS A 346 6.74 3.68 -22.30
N HIS A 347 5.76 4.35 -22.92
CA HIS A 347 5.27 5.64 -22.42
C HIS A 347 4.70 5.50 -21.02
N MET A 348 4.68 6.59 -20.26
CA MET A 348 4.16 6.57 -18.90
C MET A 348 3.09 7.64 -18.69
N TRP A 349 2.01 7.28 -18.04
CA TRP A 349 0.99 8.18 -17.54
C TRP A 349 0.96 8.11 -16.02
N LEU A 350 1.27 9.24 -15.38
CA LEU A 350 1.21 9.40 -13.93
C LEU A 350 -0.07 10.13 -13.57
N THR A 351 -0.97 9.41 -12.91
CA THR A 351 -2.31 9.88 -12.58
C THR A 351 -2.31 10.61 -11.24
N GLN A 352 -3.02 11.73 -11.21
CA GLN A 352 -3.33 12.55 -10.04
C GLN A 352 -4.86 12.68 -9.82
N THR A 353 -5.68 12.20 -10.77
CA THR A 353 -7.12 12.07 -10.56
C THR A 353 -7.48 10.89 -9.68
N HIS A 354 -8.51 11.07 -8.87
CA HIS A 354 -9.00 10.09 -7.93
C HIS A 354 -10.27 9.43 -8.44
N TYR A 355 -10.40 8.13 -8.19
CA TYR A 355 -11.65 7.40 -8.30
C TYR A 355 -11.80 6.47 -7.10
N THR A 356 -12.93 6.55 -6.43
CA THR A 356 -13.30 5.71 -5.31
C THR A 356 -14.45 4.81 -5.74
N PRO A 357 -14.18 3.49 -5.90
CA PRO A 357 -15.22 2.56 -6.29
C PRO A 357 -16.39 2.56 -5.31
N PRO A 358 -17.63 2.33 -5.78
CA PRO A 358 -18.78 2.18 -4.90
C PRO A 358 -18.54 1.17 -3.79
N LEU A 359 -18.93 1.53 -2.56
CA LEU A 359 -18.77 0.70 -1.35
C LEU A 359 -19.28 -0.73 -1.53
N ASP A 360 -20.41 -0.89 -2.22
CA ASP A 360 -21.01 -2.20 -2.43
C ASP A 360 -20.12 -3.11 -3.29
N ILE A 361 -19.39 -2.56 -4.28
CA ILE A 361 -18.44 -3.30 -5.13
C ILE A 361 -17.23 -3.70 -4.29
N VAL A 362 -16.62 -2.75 -3.58
CA VAL A 362 -15.44 -3.05 -2.74
C VAL A 362 -15.79 -4.11 -1.69
N ALA A 363 -16.94 -3.98 -1.05
CA ALA A 363 -17.34 -4.90 0.01
C ALA A 363 -17.63 -6.31 -0.53
N GLN A 364 -18.16 -6.45 -1.74
CA GLN A 364 -18.39 -7.75 -2.35
C GLN A 364 -17.09 -8.52 -2.61
N GLU A 365 -16.06 -7.84 -3.09
CA GLU A 365 -14.80 -8.48 -3.49
C GLU A 365 -13.78 -8.62 -2.34
N THR A 366 -13.77 -7.68 -1.39
CA THR A 366 -12.73 -7.64 -0.32
C THR A 366 -13.14 -8.32 0.98
N VAL A 367 -14.43 -8.57 1.21
CA VAL A 367 -14.93 -9.05 2.49
C VAL A 367 -15.15 -10.55 2.49
N ALA A 368 -14.38 -11.27 3.30
CA ALA A 368 -14.57 -12.69 3.54
C ALA A 368 -15.62 -12.95 4.63
N TRP A 369 -16.36 -14.06 4.51
CA TRP A 369 -17.37 -14.47 5.49
C TRP A 369 -16.90 -15.70 6.25
N SER A 370 -17.14 -15.73 7.57
CA SER A 370 -17.02 -16.97 8.32
C SER A 370 -18.11 -17.95 7.87
N VAL A 371 -17.83 -19.25 7.99
CA VAL A 371 -18.81 -20.30 7.64
C VAL A 371 -20.11 -20.12 8.43
N GLU A 372 -20.01 -19.73 9.69
CA GLU A 372 -21.14 -19.46 10.59
C GLU A 372 -21.93 -18.23 10.16
N ALA A 373 -21.26 -17.15 9.71
CA ALA A 373 -21.92 -15.96 9.17
C ALA A 373 -22.70 -16.27 7.90
N GLU A 374 -22.11 -17.07 7.01
CA GLU A 374 -22.71 -17.50 5.74
C GLU A 374 -23.94 -18.39 5.97
N GLN A 375 -23.85 -19.32 6.93
CA GLN A 375 -24.97 -20.14 7.35
C GLN A 375 -26.08 -19.32 8.03
N LYS A 376 -25.75 -18.21 8.71
CA LYS A 376 -26.77 -17.34 9.29
C LYS A 376 -27.48 -16.51 8.24
N ILE A 377 -26.75 -15.91 7.29
CA ILE A 377 -27.38 -15.05 6.29
C ILE A 377 -28.23 -15.84 5.29
N SER A 378 -27.86 -17.08 4.99
CA SER A 378 -28.66 -17.97 4.14
C SER A 378 -30.02 -18.33 4.74
N ARG A 379 -30.20 -18.24 6.08
CA ARG A 379 -31.50 -18.41 6.75
C ARG A 379 -32.45 -17.24 6.52
N ALA A 380 -31.97 -16.09 6.04
CA ALA A 380 -32.84 -14.98 5.67
C ALA A 380 -33.73 -15.34 4.47
N PRO A 381 -34.98 -14.84 4.44
CA PRO A 381 -35.87 -15.03 3.30
C PRO A 381 -35.22 -14.56 2.00
N GLU A 382 -35.44 -15.30 0.91
CA GLU A 382 -34.74 -15.09 -0.36
C GLU A 382 -34.90 -13.66 -0.91
N PHE A 383 -36.10 -13.07 -0.79
CA PHE A 383 -36.39 -11.73 -1.28
C PHE A 383 -35.68 -10.58 -0.51
N VAL A 384 -35.12 -10.84 0.68
CA VAL A 384 -34.34 -9.84 1.45
C VAL A 384 -32.86 -10.19 1.58
N ARG A 385 -32.43 -11.38 1.13
CA ARG A 385 -31.07 -11.90 1.37
C ARG A 385 -29.99 -10.99 0.77
N ASP A 386 -30.20 -10.49 -0.44
CA ASP A 386 -29.25 -9.60 -1.11
C ASP A 386 -29.18 -8.21 -0.47
N MET A 387 -30.31 -7.73 0.04
CA MET A 387 -30.37 -6.48 0.81
C MET A 387 -29.65 -6.64 2.15
N ALA A 388 -29.92 -7.74 2.87
CA ALA A 388 -29.27 -8.08 4.13
C ALA A 388 -27.75 -8.21 3.97
N ARG A 389 -27.29 -8.90 2.91
CA ARG A 389 -25.86 -9.05 2.61
C ARG A 389 -25.20 -7.70 2.39
N ARG A 390 -25.80 -6.84 1.56
CA ARG A 390 -25.29 -5.46 1.36
C ARG A 390 -25.25 -4.65 2.64
N MET A 391 -26.27 -4.75 3.50
CA MET A 391 -26.28 -4.05 4.79
C MET A 391 -25.14 -4.52 5.71
N VAL A 392 -24.91 -5.83 5.80
CA VAL A 392 -23.82 -6.40 6.59
C VAL A 392 -22.48 -5.93 6.04
N LEU A 393 -22.25 -6.11 4.74
CA LEU A 393 -21.05 -5.67 4.04
C LEU A 393 -20.72 -4.19 4.31
N ARG A 394 -21.71 -3.32 4.13
CA ARG A 394 -21.56 -1.87 4.37
C ARG A 394 -21.28 -1.54 5.84
N HIS A 395 -21.83 -2.30 6.78
CA HIS A 395 -21.56 -2.12 8.20
C HIS A 395 -20.15 -2.60 8.58
N THR A 396 -19.76 -3.79 8.11
CA THR A 396 -18.44 -4.38 8.34
C THR A 396 -17.33 -3.46 7.82
N GLN A 397 -17.49 -2.90 6.63
CA GLN A 397 -16.50 -2.01 6.04
C GLN A 397 -16.45 -0.64 6.73
N LYS A 398 -17.58 -0.10 7.21
CA LYS A 398 -17.59 1.10 8.06
C LYS A 398 -16.80 0.93 9.36
N LEU A 399 -16.72 -0.30 9.88
CA LEU A 399 -15.90 -0.63 11.04
C LEU A 399 -14.44 -0.96 10.67
N GLY A 400 -14.07 -0.91 9.39
CA GLY A 400 -12.74 -1.27 8.90
C GLY A 400 -12.45 -2.77 8.93
N HIS A 401 -13.47 -3.62 9.06
CA HIS A 401 -13.30 -5.07 9.04
C HIS A 401 -13.40 -5.59 7.60
N THR A 402 -12.58 -6.59 7.26
CA THR A 402 -12.62 -7.34 5.99
C THR A 402 -13.07 -8.79 6.21
N PHE A 403 -13.49 -9.13 7.42
CA PHE A 403 -13.97 -10.47 7.80
C PHE A 403 -15.29 -10.38 8.57
N VAL A 404 -16.36 -10.92 8.00
CA VAL A 404 -17.70 -10.96 8.61
C VAL A 404 -17.79 -12.16 9.53
N THR A 405 -18.01 -11.90 10.81
CA THR A 405 -18.33 -12.91 11.81
C THR A 405 -19.84 -13.03 12.01
N SER A 406 -20.26 -14.14 12.62
CA SER A 406 -21.66 -14.38 12.97
C SER A 406 -22.27 -13.31 13.88
N ASP A 407 -21.43 -12.61 14.66
CA ASP A 407 -21.85 -11.56 15.59
C ASP A 407 -22.19 -10.26 14.86
N ILE A 408 -21.43 -9.94 13.79
CA ILE A 408 -21.70 -8.78 12.94
C ILE A 408 -23.03 -8.97 12.19
N VAL A 409 -23.28 -10.19 11.70
CA VAL A 409 -24.57 -10.53 11.08
C VAL A 409 -25.72 -10.35 12.07
N ASP A 410 -25.56 -10.80 13.31
CA ASP A 410 -26.59 -10.65 14.35
C ASP A 410 -26.84 -9.17 14.70
N ASP A 411 -25.79 -8.36 14.82
CA ASP A 411 -25.94 -6.93 15.14
C ASP A 411 -26.69 -6.17 14.03
N VAL A 412 -26.31 -6.40 12.77
CA VAL A 412 -26.93 -5.72 11.62
C VAL A 412 -28.36 -6.20 11.41
N MET A 413 -28.56 -7.51 11.42
CA MET A 413 -29.88 -8.10 11.15
C MET A 413 -30.84 -7.93 12.34
N GLY A 414 -30.34 -7.92 13.56
CA GLY A 414 -31.12 -7.59 14.75
C GLY A 414 -31.67 -6.16 14.72
N LYS A 415 -30.90 -5.21 14.16
CA LYS A 415 -31.34 -3.83 13.95
C LYS A 415 -32.31 -3.68 12.76
N ALA A 416 -32.12 -4.45 11.70
CA ALA A 416 -32.92 -4.36 10.47
C ALA A 416 -34.23 -5.17 10.52
N MET A 417 -34.24 -6.31 11.21
CA MET A 417 -35.36 -7.23 11.35
C MET A 417 -35.52 -7.70 12.81
N PRO A 418 -36.41 -7.07 13.60
CA PRO A 418 -36.69 -7.48 14.97
C PRO A 418 -37.20 -8.94 14.99
N GLY A 419 -36.45 -9.83 15.63
CA GLY A 419 -36.75 -11.29 15.69
C GLY A 419 -35.87 -12.17 14.80
N PHE A 420 -34.99 -11.60 13.97
CA PHE A 420 -34.01 -12.37 13.18
C PHE A 420 -32.88 -12.93 14.03
N ALA A 421 -32.49 -12.22 15.10
CA ALA A 421 -31.55 -12.71 16.10
C ALA A 421 -32.21 -13.86 16.89
N GLY A 422 -32.20 -15.06 16.32
CA GLY A 422 -32.77 -16.24 16.95
C GLY A 422 -31.99 -16.59 18.22
N ASN A 423 -32.60 -16.41 19.39
CA ASN A 423 -32.22 -16.94 20.71
C ASN A 423 -30.70 -17.16 20.98
N SER A 424 -29.83 -16.29 20.51
CA SER A 424 -28.39 -16.31 20.79
C SER A 424 -27.96 -15.18 21.73
N ALA A 425 -28.89 -14.28 22.09
CA ALA A 425 -28.74 -13.41 23.24
C ALA A 425 -28.92 -14.24 24.52
N MET A 426 -27.97 -15.14 24.79
CA MET A 426 -27.65 -15.48 26.17
C MET A 426 -27.29 -14.14 26.80
N GLU A 427 -28.18 -13.59 27.64
CA GLU A 427 -27.91 -12.40 28.44
C GLU A 427 -26.46 -12.49 28.95
N ARG A 428 -25.60 -11.57 28.49
CA ARG A 428 -24.24 -11.46 29.02
C ARG A 428 -24.35 -10.97 30.46
N LYS A 429 -24.69 -11.86 31.38
CA LYS A 429 -24.42 -11.67 32.80
C LYS A 429 -22.91 -11.81 32.97
N ASP A 430 -22.31 -10.83 33.63
CA ASP A 430 -20.92 -10.94 34.06
C ASP A 430 -20.80 -12.14 35.00
N LEU A 431 -19.85 -13.02 34.70
CA LEU A 431 -19.57 -14.16 35.57
C LEU A 431 -19.02 -13.61 36.89
N PRO A 432 -19.57 -14.03 38.05
CA PRO A 432 -19.00 -13.65 39.34
C PRO A 432 -17.55 -14.13 39.41
N TRP A 433 -16.70 -13.33 40.07
CA TRP A 433 -15.31 -13.68 40.31
C TRP A 433 -15.17 -14.31 41.68
N SER A 434 -14.27 -15.29 41.81
CA SER A 434 -13.87 -15.78 43.12
C SER A 434 -12.89 -14.80 43.77
N ALA A 435 -12.92 -14.67 45.09
CA ALA A 435 -12.02 -13.76 45.82
C ALA A 435 -10.52 -14.05 45.53
N ALA A 436 -10.17 -15.30 45.27
CA ALA A 436 -8.80 -15.70 44.89
C ALA A 436 -8.41 -15.22 43.48
N ALA A 437 -9.36 -15.17 42.53
CA ALA A 437 -9.14 -14.66 41.19
C ALA A 437 -9.05 -13.13 41.16
N GLU A 438 -9.82 -12.44 42.02
CA GLU A 438 -9.72 -10.99 42.19
C GLU A 438 -8.37 -10.61 42.80
N LYS A 439 -7.94 -11.31 43.85
CA LYS A 439 -6.63 -11.08 44.48
C LYS A 439 -5.46 -11.26 43.52
N LEU A 440 -5.59 -12.17 42.55
CA LEU A 440 -4.62 -12.37 41.47
C LEU A 440 -4.63 -11.26 40.42
N LEU A 441 -5.75 -10.56 40.25
CA LEU A 441 -5.81 -9.40 39.37
C LEU A 441 -5.27 -8.14 40.05
N GLU A 442 -5.45 -8.03 41.37
CA GLU A 442 -4.91 -6.95 42.20
C GLU A 442 -3.37 -6.93 42.26
N THR A 443 -2.70 -8.03 41.91
CA THR A 443 -1.22 -8.05 41.79
C THR A 443 -0.72 -7.32 40.54
N VAL A 444 -1.60 -6.97 39.59
CA VAL A 444 -1.26 -6.21 38.38
C VAL A 444 -1.35 -4.72 38.70
N SER A 445 -0.22 -4.05 38.78
CA SER A 445 -0.12 -2.63 39.16
C SER A 445 -0.66 -1.67 38.11
N ASP A 446 -0.70 -2.07 36.84
CA ASP A 446 -1.25 -1.28 35.73
C ASP A 446 -2.72 -1.61 35.47
N ALA A 447 -3.59 -0.60 35.60
CA ALA A 447 -5.03 -0.74 35.45
C ALA A 447 -5.47 -1.18 34.04
N ALA A 448 -4.78 -0.72 32.99
CA ALA A 448 -5.12 -1.09 31.61
C ALA A 448 -4.73 -2.54 31.31
N ILE A 449 -3.64 -3.02 31.89
CA ILE A 449 -3.21 -4.43 31.79
C ILE A 449 -4.17 -5.32 32.59
N ALA A 450 -4.56 -4.90 33.80
CA ALA A 450 -5.53 -5.60 34.63
C ALA A 450 -6.90 -5.75 33.92
N ASP A 451 -7.40 -4.71 33.26
CA ASP A 451 -8.65 -4.78 32.49
C ASP A 451 -8.56 -5.76 31.31
N ASN A 452 -7.41 -5.79 30.62
CA ASN A 452 -7.18 -6.73 29.52
C ASN A 452 -7.15 -8.19 30.01
N ILE A 453 -6.46 -8.44 31.13
CA ILE A 453 -6.41 -9.75 31.78
C ILE A 453 -7.81 -10.17 32.25
N ARG A 454 -8.61 -9.23 32.79
CA ARG A 454 -10.00 -9.46 33.22
C ARG A 454 -10.86 -9.99 32.07
N LEU A 455 -10.79 -9.32 30.92
CA LEU A 455 -11.52 -9.70 29.70
C LEU A 455 -11.10 -11.10 29.19
N ARG A 456 -9.80 -11.38 29.17
CA ARG A 456 -9.25 -12.67 28.72
C ARG A 456 -9.63 -13.81 29.65
N ALA A 457 -9.56 -13.58 30.96
CA ALA A 457 -9.94 -14.55 31.98
C ALA A 457 -11.44 -14.90 31.91
N MET A 458 -12.31 -13.91 31.72
CA MET A 458 -13.74 -14.14 31.52
C MET A 458 -14.02 -14.94 30.24
N LYS A 459 -13.33 -14.63 29.13
CA LYS A 459 -13.47 -15.37 27.87
C LYS A 459 -13.03 -16.82 28.03
N ARG A 460 -11.94 -17.06 28.78
CA ARG A 460 -11.45 -18.41 29.09
C ARG A 460 -12.39 -19.18 30.02
N ALA A 461 -12.92 -18.54 31.07
CA ALA A 461 -13.90 -19.13 31.97
C ALA A 461 -15.18 -19.56 31.22
N ARG A 462 -15.66 -18.74 30.26
CA ARG A 462 -16.80 -19.08 29.39
C ARG A 462 -16.51 -20.27 28.48
N ARG A 463 -15.31 -20.33 27.90
CA ARG A 463 -14.87 -21.46 27.07
C ARG A 463 -14.82 -22.76 27.87
N ASP A 464 -14.42 -22.67 29.14
CA ASP A 464 -14.35 -23.81 30.05
C ASP A 464 -15.72 -24.10 30.73
N HIS A 465 -16.80 -23.44 30.28
CA HIS A 465 -18.16 -23.54 30.81
C HIS A 465 -18.26 -23.34 32.33
N ALA A 466 -17.39 -22.51 32.91
CA ALA A 466 -17.37 -22.23 34.34
C ALA A 466 -18.40 -21.17 34.73
N GLU A 467 -19.11 -21.38 35.84
CA GLU A 467 -20.09 -20.45 36.41
C GLU A 467 -19.44 -19.26 37.15
N THR A 468 -18.16 -19.38 37.52
CA THR A 468 -17.39 -18.37 38.27
C THR A 468 -15.97 -18.26 37.70
N VAL A 469 -15.40 -17.06 37.65
CA VAL A 469 -13.99 -16.87 37.28
C VAL A 469 -13.09 -17.31 38.44
N MET A 470 -12.44 -18.45 38.24
CA MET A 470 -11.47 -19.07 39.14
C MET A 470 -10.02 -18.67 38.79
N PRO A 471 -9.05 -18.79 39.73
CA PRO A 471 -7.63 -18.51 39.51
C PRO A 471 -7.05 -19.09 38.22
N LYS A 472 -7.37 -20.35 37.91
CA LYS A 472 -6.92 -21.04 36.69
C LYS A 472 -7.23 -20.33 35.37
N HIS A 473 -8.23 -19.44 35.36
CA HIS A 473 -8.58 -18.65 34.18
C HIS A 473 -7.79 -17.33 34.09
N VAL A 474 -7.23 -16.85 35.20
CA VAL A 474 -6.49 -15.58 35.32
C VAL A 474 -4.98 -15.80 35.23
N THR A 475 -4.46 -16.79 35.95
CA THR A 475 -3.03 -17.11 36.06
C THR A 475 -2.28 -17.16 34.72
N PRO A 476 -2.81 -17.77 33.65
CA PRO A 476 -2.10 -17.85 32.36
C PRO A 476 -1.87 -16.51 31.67
N PHE A 477 -2.50 -15.44 32.15
CA PHE A 477 -2.38 -14.09 31.61
C PHE A 477 -1.57 -13.16 32.53
N LEU A 478 -1.21 -13.62 33.73
CA LEU A 478 -0.30 -12.92 34.64
C LEU A 478 1.18 -13.15 34.28
N ASP A 479 1.49 -14.25 33.57
CA ASP A 479 2.83 -14.64 33.12
C ASP A 479 3.49 -13.67 32.10
N LEU A 480 2.86 -12.53 31.78
CA LEU A 480 3.45 -11.44 30.98
C LEU A 480 4.03 -10.31 31.83
N ALA A 481 3.85 -10.34 33.16
CA ALA A 481 4.41 -9.38 34.09
C ALA A 481 5.33 -10.12 35.09
N GLU A 482 6.64 -10.03 34.85
CA GLU A 482 7.76 -10.33 35.77
C GLU A 482 7.78 -11.75 36.38
N SER A 483 8.56 -12.67 35.79
CA SER A 483 8.75 -14.02 36.34
C SER A 483 9.87 -14.06 37.39
N ASP A 484 9.48 -14.11 38.66
CA ASP A 484 10.30 -14.59 39.79
C ASP A 484 10.31 -16.14 39.86
N ARG A 485 10.18 -16.81 38.69
CA ARG A 485 10.17 -18.29 38.64
C ARG A 485 11.60 -18.84 38.74
N PRO A 486 11.80 -19.94 39.47
CA PRO A 486 13.11 -20.54 39.58
C PRO A 486 13.59 -21.13 38.25
N ASN A 487 14.85 -20.85 37.92
CA ASN A 487 15.48 -21.31 36.70
C ASN A 487 15.79 -22.81 36.77
N TRP A 488 15.50 -23.53 35.69
CA TRP A 488 15.78 -24.96 35.64
C TRP A 488 17.23 -25.24 35.24
N SER A 489 17.92 -26.06 36.04
CA SER A 489 19.20 -26.63 35.61
C SER A 489 18.98 -27.65 34.48
N ALA A 490 19.97 -27.79 33.58
CA ALA A 490 19.92 -28.75 32.47
C ALA A 490 19.76 -30.20 32.97
N ALA A 491 20.33 -30.53 34.13
CA ALA A 491 20.21 -31.85 34.76
C ALA A 491 18.78 -32.12 35.27
N ALA A 492 18.12 -31.11 35.87
CA ALA A 492 16.74 -31.22 36.32
C ALA A 492 15.75 -31.41 35.15
N LEU A 493 15.92 -30.67 34.06
CA LEU A 493 15.12 -30.84 32.83
C LEU A 493 15.29 -32.24 32.24
N ALA A 494 16.53 -32.73 32.15
CA ALA A 494 16.81 -34.07 31.66
C ALA A 494 16.18 -35.15 32.55
N ARG A 495 16.03 -34.90 33.85
CA ARG A 495 15.39 -35.83 34.77
C ARG A 495 13.87 -35.90 34.60
N VAL A 496 13.22 -34.75 34.44
CA VAL A 496 11.77 -34.68 34.19
C VAL A 496 11.42 -35.19 32.80
N ALA A 497 12.29 -35.03 31.80
CA ALA A 497 12.11 -35.60 30.47
C ALA A 497 12.00 -37.15 30.47
N LYS A 498 12.63 -37.83 31.44
CA LYS A 498 12.54 -39.29 31.62
C LYS A 498 11.20 -39.74 32.23
N VAL A 499 10.36 -38.82 32.70
CA VAL A 499 9.01 -39.12 33.18
C VAL A 499 8.09 -39.37 31.97
N PRO A 500 7.16 -40.35 32.06
CA PRO A 500 6.17 -40.60 31.00
C PRO A 500 5.42 -39.32 30.60
N GLU A 501 5.24 -39.12 29.30
CA GLU A 501 4.70 -37.88 28.73
C GLU A 501 3.34 -37.49 29.32
N MET A 502 2.47 -38.47 29.57
CA MET A 502 1.13 -38.28 30.11
C MET A 502 1.08 -37.58 31.49
N VAL A 503 2.15 -37.69 32.30
CA VAL A 503 2.21 -37.11 33.65
C VAL A 503 3.35 -36.09 33.81
N ARG A 504 4.09 -35.81 32.74
CA ARG A 504 5.29 -34.97 32.76
C ARG A 504 4.99 -33.53 33.15
N GLU A 505 3.92 -32.95 32.62
CA GLU A 505 3.48 -31.59 32.95
C GLU A 505 3.06 -31.47 34.42
N THR A 506 2.35 -32.48 34.95
CA THR A 506 1.96 -32.53 36.36
C THR A 506 3.17 -32.58 37.28
N VAL A 507 4.15 -33.44 36.96
CA VAL A 507 5.39 -33.54 37.74
C VAL A 507 6.22 -32.26 37.64
N LYS A 508 6.28 -31.64 36.46
CA LYS A 508 6.99 -30.36 36.28
C LYS A 508 6.39 -29.25 37.14
N ALA A 509 5.05 -29.14 37.17
CA ALA A 509 4.37 -28.19 38.05
C ALA A 509 4.68 -28.45 39.53
N SER A 510 4.64 -29.71 39.98
CA SER A 510 4.99 -30.04 41.37
C SER A 510 6.43 -29.72 41.74
N VAL A 511 7.39 -29.83 40.81
CA VAL A 511 8.79 -29.41 41.05
C VAL A 511 8.91 -27.90 41.18
N GLU A 512 8.19 -27.14 40.34
CA GLU A 512 8.15 -25.67 40.42
C GLU A 512 7.49 -25.20 41.72
N ASP A 513 6.40 -25.85 42.13
CA ASP A 513 5.70 -25.57 43.39
C ASP A 513 6.63 -25.83 44.60
N LEU A 514 7.34 -26.97 44.61
CA LEU A 514 8.30 -27.31 45.66
C LEU A 514 9.48 -26.33 45.73
N ALA A 515 9.94 -25.83 44.57
CA ALA A 515 11.00 -24.83 44.49
C ALA A 515 10.54 -23.47 45.02
N MET A 516 9.31 -23.06 44.69
CA MET A 516 8.70 -21.83 45.21
C MET A 516 8.42 -21.92 46.71
N GLU A 517 7.90 -23.05 47.21
CA GLU A 517 7.70 -23.28 48.65
C GLU A 517 9.02 -23.16 49.45
N ARG A 518 10.13 -23.59 48.85
CA ARG A 518 11.47 -23.50 49.45
C ARG A 518 12.19 -22.18 49.16
N ASN A 519 11.53 -21.22 48.50
CA ASN A 519 12.12 -19.95 48.04
C ASN A 519 13.46 -20.15 47.29
N LEU A 520 13.56 -21.22 46.52
CA LEU A 520 14.73 -21.49 45.69
C LEU A 520 14.56 -20.72 44.38
N THR A 521 15.63 -20.12 43.88
CA THR A 521 15.68 -19.42 42.59
C THR A 521 16.20 -20.31 41.45
N GLU A 522 16.63 -21.53 41.77
CA GLU A 522 17.09 -22.53 40.82
C GLU A 522 16.56 -23.93 41.18
N ILE A 523 16.11 -24.67 40.17
CA ILE A 523 15.68 -26.07 40.27
C ILE A 523 16.86 -26.97 39.91
N THR A 524 17.43 -27.61 40.92
CA THR A 524 18.54 -28.57 40.77
C THR A 524 18.02 -29.98 40.49
N PHE A 525 18.93 -30.87 40.10
CA PHE A 525 18.61 -32.28 39.83
C PHE A 525 18.02 -32.97 41.06
N GLU A 526 18.54 -32.67 42.26
CA GLU A 526 18.11 -33.29 43.52
C GLU A 526 16.65 -32.94 43.84
N LEU A 527 16.27 -31.67 43.62
CA LEU A 527 14.90 -31.20 43.83
C LEU A 527 13.93 -31.86 42.82
N ALA A 528 14.36 -32.04 41.57
CA ALA A 528 13.59 -32.73 40.56
C ALA A 528 13.43 -34.23 40.86
N GLU A 529 14.46 -34.90 41.39
CA GLU A 529 14.38 -36.30 41.84
C GLU A 529 13.42 -36.46 43.02
N GLU A 530 13.48 -35.56 43.99
CA GLU A 530 12.62 -35.59 45.17
C GLU A 530 11.13 -35.49 44.79
N ALA A 531 10.77 -34.50 43.98
CA ALA A 531 9.39 -34.32 43.51
C ALA A 531 8.92 -35.47 42.62
N VAL A 532 9.79 -36.04 41.77
CA VAL A 532 9.43 -37.23 40.99
C VAL A 532 9.20 -38.44 41.91
N ALA A 533 10.00 -38.60 42.98
CA ALA A 533 9.85 -39.68 43.94
C ALA A 533 8.55 -39.56 44.74
N GLU A 534 8.16 -38.35 45.13
CA GLU A 534 6.86 -38.08 45.78
C GLU A 534 5.68 -38.35 44.85
N ALA A 535 5.74 -37.87 43.60
CA ALA A 535 4.72 -38.16 42.60
C ALA A 535 4.56 -39.66 42.34
N ARG A 536 5.67 -40.42 42.40
CA ARG A 536 5.64 -41.89 42.26
C ARG A 536 4.98 -42.57 43.46
N LYS A 537 5.20 -42.08 44.69
CA LYS A 537 4.55 -42.60 45.92
C LYS A 537 3.04 -42.33 45.89
N ALA A 538 2.61 -41.16 45.41
CA ALA A 538 1.20 -40.82 45.27
C ALA A 538 0.46 -41.71 44.26
N MET A 539 1.16 -42.25 43.24
CA MET A 539 0.58 -43.13 42.22
C MET A 539 0.64 -44.63 42.53
N CYS A 540 1.44 -45.07 43.53
CA CYS A 540 1.50 -46.47 43.98
C CYS A 540 1.56 -46.53 45.53
N PRO A 541 0.40 -46.57 46.24
CA PRO A 541 0.40 -46.77 47.68
C PRO A 541 0.80 -48.21 48.02
N ILE A 542 1.89 -48.39 48.77
CA ILE A 542 2.25 -49.68 49.37
C ILE A 542 1.37 -49.88 50.61
N PRO A 543 0.65 -51.01 50.78
CA PRO A 543 -0.11 -51.29 51.99
C PRO A 543 0.83 -51.47 53.20
N GLU A 544 0.56 -50.77 54.30
CA GLU A 544 1.26 -50.99 55.57
C GLU A 544 0.98 -52.41 56.10
N GLY A 545 2.04 -53.21 56.26
CA GLY A 545 1.99 -54.47 57.01
C GLY A 545 2.41 -55.72 56.24
N MET A 546 3.70 -55.86 55.91
CA MET A 546 4.37 -57.18 55.87
C MET A 546 5.83 -57.03 56.35
N PRO A 547 6.35 -58.02 57.08
CA PRO A 547 7.63 -57.89 57.77
C PRO A 547 8.81 -58.01 56.80
N ASP A 548 9.85 -57.26 57.17
CA ASP A 548 11.20 -57.25 56.64
C ASP A 548 11.73 -58.68 56.42
N GLN A 549 11.99 -59.02 55.15
CA GLN A 549 12.88 -60.13 54.81
C GLN A 549 14.08 -59.54 54.10
N SER A 550 15.07 -59.24 54.93
CA SER A 550 16.47 -59.07 54.56
C SER A 550 17.01 -60.31 53.83
N GLU A 551 17.70 -60.03 52.71
CA GLU A 551 18.95 -60.63 52.20
C GLU A 551 19.19 -62.15 52.25
N PRO A 552 19.93 -62.73 51.28
CA PRO A 552 21.12 -62.16 50.64
C PRO A 552 21.10 -62.03 49.11
#